data_AF-A0AAV7J1T7-F1
#
_entry.id   AF-A0AAV7J1T7-F1
#
_cell.length_a   1.000
_cell.length_b   1.000
_cell.length_c   1.000
_cell.angle_alpha   90.00
_cell.angle_beta   90.00
_cell.angle_gamma   90.00
#
_symmetry.space_group_name_H-M   'P 1'
#
loop_
_entity.id
_entity.type
_entity.pdbx_description
1 polymer ?
#
loop_
_entity_poly.entity_id
_entity_poly.type
_entity_poly.pdbx_seq_one_letter_code
_entity_poly.pdbx_strand_id
1 'polypeptide(L)'
;MEYIIDFNGFIIPDGVFVVKEICVIQVHNESLTYNVYDCEHYVFRPPDKYINALIMRENQDQDGNKYGILWDYGASPYEFFEQKLKAWVQNARYFYVLGSQKHKFHSPDNVEDFAKVRCPIREFYSKRRRFACAFQNAQQLKHWFMDYWGVKPSYEKSVQIFYQLADLRKMHPLDIACLDDHFILRFAKNQICHVWHKLSIDLQNNEKIMDYKFCVKHHKGGCVDWDISGIYIYPYQKDCYTFNSNK
;
A
#
# COMPACT_ATOMS: atom_id res chain seq x y z
N MET A 1 10.13 -7.70 -3.78
CA MET A 1 10.68 -6.31 -3.84
C MET A 1 9.58 -5.33 -3.48
N GLU A 2 9.91 -4.12 -3.07
CA GLU A 2 8.90 -3.07 -2.84
C GLU A 2 9.10 -1.95 -3.87
N TYR A 3 8.02 -1.30 -4.28
CA TYR A 3 8.07 -0.28 -5.32
C TYR A 3 7.28 0.96 -4.92
N ILE A 4 7.86 2.14 -5.14
CA ILE A 4 7.15 3.42 -5.11
C ILE A 4 6.82 3.78 -6.54
N ILE A 5 5.53 3.94 -6.85
CA ILE A 5 5.06 4.15 -8.22
C ILE A 5 4.21 5.40 -8.30
N ASP A 6 4.50 6.21 -9.32
CA ASP A 6 3.58 7.22 -9.80
C ASP A 6 3.41 7.11 -11.30
N PHE A 7 2.20 7.40 -11.79
CA PHE A 7 1.92 7.45 -13.22
C PHE A 7 0.92 8.54 -13.57
N ASN A 8 1.03 9.02 -14.81
CA ASN A 8 0.08 9.90 -15.47
C ASN A 8 -0.43 9.23 -16.74
N GLY A 9 -1.62 9.62 -17.19
CA GLY A 9 -2.26 8.99 -18.33
C GLY A 9 -3.56 9.68 -18.70
N PHE A 10 -4.22 9.14 -19.71
CA PHE A 10 -5.45 9.67 -20.28
C PHE A 10 -6.55 8.63 -20.23
N ILE A 11 -7.79 9.07 -20.05
CA ILE A 11 -8.95 8.20 -20.25
C ILE A 11 -9.36 8.35 -21.71
N ILE A 12 -9.36 7.25 -22.46
CA ILE A 12 -9.82 7.23 -23.86
C ILE A 12 -11.37 7.10 -23.94
N PRO A 13 -12.01 7.32 -25.10
CA PRO A 13 -13.47 7.41 -25.21
C PRO A 13 -14.26 6.18 -24.73
N ASP A 14 -13.66 4.99 -24.77
CA ASP A 14 -14.24 3.75 -24.24
C ASP A 14 -14.15 3.64 -22.69
N GLY A 15 -13.62 4.67 -22.03
CA GLY A 15 -13.44 4.73 -20.58
C GLY A 15 -12.17 4.06 -20.07
N VAL A 16 -11.32 3.52 -20.95
CA VAL A 16 -10.06 2.87 -20.55
C VAL A 16 -9.01 3.91 -20.19
N PHE A 17 -8.25 3.67 -19.12
CA PHE A 17 -7.12 4.50 -18.74
C PHE A 17 -5.83 4.00 -19.44
N VAL A 18 -5.20 4.88 -20.21
CA VAL A 18 -3.94 4.61 -20.92
C VAL A 18 -2.81 5.35 -20.22
N VAL A 19 -1.80 4.61 -19.76
CA VAL A 19 -0.64 5.16 -19.06
C VAL A 19 0.25 5.88 -20.05
N LYS A 20 0.54 7.16 -19.79
CA LYS A 20 1.42 7.97 -20.64
C LYS A 20 2.82 8.06 -20.10
N GLU A 21 2.92 8.22 -18.80
CA GLU A 21 4.17 8.42 -18.09
C GLU A 21 4.12 7.58 -16.83
N ILE A 22 5.20 6.86 -16.55
CA ILE A 22 5.34 6.11 -15.29
C ILE A 22 6.74 6.32 -14.72
N CYS A 23 6.80 6.49 -13.42
CA CYS A 23 8.02 6.43 -12.65
C CYS A 23 7.89 5.32 -11.60
N VAL A 24 8.85 4.41 -11.58
CA VAL A 24 8.95 3.30 -10.64
C VAL A 24 10.27 3.42 -9.92
N ILE A 25 10.22 3.49 -8.60
CA ILE A 25 11.38 3.54 -7.73
C ILE A 25 11.43 2.25 -6.93
N GLN A 26 12.49 1.48 -7.11
CA GLN A 26 12.68 0.23 -6.39
C GLN A 26 13.20 0.49 -4.98
N VAL A 27 12.53 -0.13 -4.01
CA VAL A 27 12.86 -0.07 -2.60
C VAL A 27 13.45 -1.42 -2.20
N HIS A 28 14.76 -1.41 -1.91
CA HIS A 28 15.47 -2.57 -1.40
C HIS A 28 15.40 -2.59 0.12
N ASN A 29 15.06 -3.75 0.66
CA ASN A 29 15.17 -4.01 2.08
C ASN A 29 16.43 -4.85 2.30
N GLU A 30 17.54 -4.18 2.56
CA GLU A 30 18.78 -4.82 2.97
C GLU A 30 19.00 -4.50 4.45
N SER A 31 19.01 -5.54 5.28
CA SER A 31 19.53 -5.48 6.65
C SER A 31 18.97 -4.33 7.51
N LEU A 32 17.64 -4.24 7.62
CA LEU A 32 16.91 -3.29 8.48
C LEU A 32 16.98 -1.82 8.04
N THR A 33 17.51 -1.54 6.85
CA THR A 33 17.51 -0.22 6.22
C THR A 33 16.87 -0.31 4.84
N TYR A 34 15.98 0.62 4.54
CA TYR A 34 15.51 0.78 3.18
C TYR A 34 16.57 1.52 2.37
N ASN A 35 17.11 0.85 1.35
CA ASN A 35 17.97 1.49 0.38
C ASN A 35 17.19 1.69 -0.93
N VAL A 36 17.29 2.88 -1.49
CA VAL A 36 16.57 3.25 -2.72
C VAL A 36 17.59 3.48 -3.82
N TYR A 37 17.69 2.53 -4.74
CA TYR A 37 18.77 2.49 -5.73
C TYR A 37 18.28 2.86 -7.13
N ASP A 38 17.20 2.23 -7.61
CA ASP A 38 16.85 2.29 -9.02
C ASP A 38 15.55 3.05 -9.26
N CYS A 39 15.64 4.05 -10.15
CA CYS A 39 14.50 4.83 -10.63
C CYS A 39 14.36 4.55 -12.13
N GLU A 40 13.30 3.85 -12.49
CA GLU A 40 12.89 3.67 -13.88
C GLU A 40 11.84 4.71 -14.24
N HIS A 41 12.08 5.50 -15.28
CA HIS A 41 11.14 6.51 -15.77
C HIS A 41 10.91 6.32 -17.26
N TYR A 42 9.64 6.22 -17.65
CA TYR A 42 9.26 5.98 -19.03
C TYR A 42 8.13 6.91 -19.47
N VAL A 43 8.23 7.36 -20.72
CA VAL A 43 7.17 8.06 -21.46
C VAL A 43 6.82 7.21 -22.68
N PHE A 44 5.59 6.70 -22.71
CA PHE A 44 5.14 5.77 -23.72
C PHE A 44 4.41 6.47 -24.86
N ARG A 45 4.62 6.00 -26.08
CA ARG A 45 3.69 6.26 -27.18
C ARG A 45 2.38 5.52 -26.91
N PRO A 46 1.25 6.06 -27.35
CA PRO A 46 -0.03 5.39 -27.15
C PRO A 46 -0.08 4.08 -27.96
N PRO A 47 -0.91 3.11 -27.58
CA PRO A 47 -1.13 1.92 -28.38
C PRO A 47 -1.59 2.28 -29.80
N ASP A 48 -1.13 1.57 -30.82
CA ASP A 48 -1.44 1.84 -32.22
C ASP A 48 -2.96 1.90 -32.49
N LYS A 49 -3.73 1.01 -31.85
CA LYS A 49 -5.21 1.01 -31.93
C LYS A 49 -5.88 2.29 -31.43
N TYR A 50 -5.18 3.09 -30.63
CA TYR A 50 -5.69 4.32 -30.02
C TYR A 50 -4.98 5.58 -30.52
N ILE A 51 -4.02 5.46 -31.45
CA ILE A 51 -3.28 6.61 -31.96
C ILE A 51 -4.23 7.69 -32.52
N ASN A 52 -5.30 7.26 -33.19
CA ASN A 52 -6.34 8.13 -33.76
C ASN A 52 -7.49 8.45 -32.80
N ALA A 53 -7.65 7.67 -31.71
CA ALA A 53 -8.79 7.78 -30.81
C ALA A 53 -8.77 9.09 -30.00
N LEU A 54 -7.57 9.64 -29.75
CA LEU A 54 -7.38 10.90 -29.03
C LEU A 54 -7.16 12.11 -29.94
N ILE A 55 -6.75 11.94 -31.20
CA ILE A 55 -6.73 13.03 -32.21
C ILE A 55 -8.14 13.64 -32.37
N MET A 56 -9.19 12.83 -32.24
CA MET A 56 -10.59 13.29 -32.25
C MET A 56 -11.00 14.08 -31.00
N ARG A 57 -10.34 13.82 -29.85
CA ARG A 57 -10.64 14.45 -28.56
C ARG A 57 -9.73 15.64 -28.25
N GLU A 58 -8.49 15.64 -28.74
CA GLU A 58 -7.54 16.75 -28.71
C GLU A 58 -8.05 17.98 -29.47
N ASN A 59 -8.94 17.79 -30.45
CA ASN A 59 -9.66 18.89 -31.10
C ASN A 59 -10.78 19.50 -30.25
N GLN A 60 -11.13 18.90 -29.10
CA GLN A 60 -12.22 19.37 -28.23
C GLN A 60 -11.82 19.61 -26.78
N ASP A 61 -10.78 18.97 -26.23
CA ASP A 61 -10.43 19.10 -24.81
C ASP A 61 -8.94 19.27 -24.50
N GLN A 62 -8.72 20.12 -23.52
CA GLN A 62 -7.48 20.73 -23.03
C GLN A 62 -6.56 19.77 -22.26
N ASP A 63 -6.45 18.50 -22.65
CA ASP A 63 -5.77 17.48 -21.84
C ASP A 63 -4.23 17.49 -21.98
N GLY A 64 -3.69 17.98 -23.10
CA GLY A 64 -2.25 18.29 -23.23
C GLY A 64 -1.76 19.31 -22.18
N ASN A 65 -2.67 20.15 -21.65
CA ASN A 65 -2.39 21.14 -20.61
C ASN A 65 -2.44 20.59 -19.17
N LYS A 66 -2.77 19.31 -18.94
CA LYS A 66 -2.84 18.79 -17.56
C LYS A 66 -1.49 18.24 -17.08
N TYR A 67 -0.79 17.52 -17.96
CA TYR A 67 0.46 16.82 -17.64
C TYR A 67 1.67 17.33 -18.43
N GLY A 68 1.48 18.16 -19.46
CA GLY A 68 2.58 18.72 -20.26
C GLY A 68 3.22 17.71 -21.21
N ILE A 69 2.53 16.62 -21.53
CA ILE A 69 2.98 15.56 -22.45
C ILE A 69 1.92 15.40 -23.54
N LEU A 70 2.32 15.55 -24.81
CA LEU A 70 1.42 15.37 -25.97
C LEU A 70 1.02 13.90 -26.12
N TRP A 71 -0.18 13.64 -26.67
CA TRP A 71 -0.69 12.27 -26.80
C TRP A 71 0.19 11.37 -27.66
N ASP A 72 0.76 11.88 -28.74
CA ASP A 72 1.60 11.16 -29.69
C ASP A 72 3.08 11.09 -29.28
N TYR A 73 3.48 11.85 -28.25
CA TYR A 73 4.87 11.94 -27.80
C TYR A 73 5.33 10.67 -27.05
N GLY A 74 6.63 10.44 -26.93
CA GLY A 74 7.18 9.33 -26.15
C GLY A 74 8.15 8.49 -26.95
N ALA A 75 9.16 7.97 -26.26
CA ALA A 75 10.22 7.19 -26.86
C ALA A 75 9.96 5.68 -26.76
N SER A 76 9.13 5.26 -25.79
CA SER A 76 8.90 3.84 -25.52
C SER A 76 7.63 3.33 -26.21
N PRO A 77 7.66 2.16 -26.88
CA PRO A 77 6.45 1.52 -27.39
C PRO A 77 5.57 1.04 -26.22
N TYR A 78 4.25 0.94 -26.43
CA TYR A 78 3.33 0.60 -25.34
C TYR A 78 3.40 -0.88 -24.93
N GLU A 79 3.79 -1.76 -25.85
CA GLU A 79 4.03 -3.18 -25.57
C GLU A 79 5.14 -3.37 -24.52
N PHE A 80 6.11 -2.46 -24.50
CA PHE A 80 7.17 -2.44 -23.49
C PHE A 80 6.63 -2.11 -22.10
N PHE A 81 5.62 -1.23 -22.00
CA PHE A 81 4.93 -0.96 -20.75
C PHE A 81 4.26 -2.23 -20.20
N GLU A 82 3.56 -3.00 -21.04
CA GLU A 82 2.88 -4.24 -20.61
C GLU A 82 3.87 -5.28 -20.08
N GLN A 83 5.02 -5.42 -20.75
CA GLN A 83 6.10 -6.31 -20.31
C GLN A 83 6.69 -5.88 -18.96
N LYS A 84 6.97 -4.59 -18.80
CA LYS A 84 7.51 -4.03 -17.55
C LYS A 84 6.52 -4.15 -16.40
N LEU A 85 5.26 -3.82 -16.63
CA LEU A 85 4.20 -3.95 -15.63
C LEU A 85 4.09 -5.40 -15.14
N LYS A 86 4.10 -6.38 -16.06
CA LYS A 86 4.08 -7.79 -15.70
C LYS A 86 5.29 -8.18 -14.83
N ALA A 87 6.49 -7.72 -15.20
CA ALA A 87 7.70 -8.00 -14.43
C ALA A 87 7.65 -7.37 -13.03
N TRP A 88 7.23 -6.11 -12.90
CA TRP A 88 7.11 -5.45 -11.59
C TRP A 88 6.06 -6.16 -10.72
N VAL A 89 4.88 -6.46 -11.27
CA VAL A 89 3.81 -7.17 -10.55
C VAL A 89 4.25 -8.54 -10.06
N GLN A 90 4.97 -9.32 -10.88
CA GLN A 90 5.42 -10.65 -10.49
C GLN A 90 6.44 -10.63 -9.34
N ASN A 91 7.22 -9.56 -9.22
CA ASN A 91 8.30 -9.44 -8.24
C ASN A 91 7.94 -8.56 -7.03
N ALA A 92 6.81 -7.87 -7.08
CA ALA A 92 6.36 -6.95 -6.05
C ALA A 92 5.76 -7.68 -4.86
N ARG A 93 6.24 -7.32 -3.68
CA ARG A 93 5.60 -7.58 -2.39
C ARG A 93 4.60 -6.46 -2.07
N TYR A 94 5.01 -5.21 -2.29
CA TYR A 94 4.19 -4.03 -2.05
C TYR A 94 4.37 -3.00 -3.15
N PHE A 95 3.26 -2.38 -3.53
CA PHE A 95 3.22 -1.16 -4.32
C PHE A 95 2.75 0.01 -3.47
N TYR A 96 3.58 1.03 -3.43
CA TYR A 96 3.30 2.28 -2.74
C TYR A 96 2.88 3.33 -3.78
N VAL A 97 1.62 3.75 -3.68
CA VAL A 97 1.02 4.73 -4.60
C VAL A 97 0.41 5.88 -3.81
N LEU A 98 0.26 7.03 -4.47
CA LEU A 98 -0.46 8.18 -3.93
C LEU A 98 -1.76 8.40 -4.70
N GLY A 99 -2.89 8.19 -4.03
CA GLY A 99 -4.21 8.58 -4.51
C GLY A 99 -5.09 7.40 -4.90
N SER A 100 -6.37 7.51 -4.55
CA SER A 100 -7.36 6.43 -4.67
C SER A 100 -7.63 5.96 -6.10
N GLN A 101 -7.41 6.82 -7.10
CA GLN A 101 -7.51 6.43 -8.51
C GLN A 101 -6.38 5.47 -8.91
N LYS A 102 -5.18 5.64 -8.33
CA LYS A 102 -4.02 4.80 -8.62
C LYS A 102 -4.06 3.46 -7.89
N HIS A 103 -4.78 3.39 -6.78
CA HIS A 103 -5.06 2.12 -6.09
C HIS A 103 -5.90 1.15 -6.94
N LYS A 104 -6.69 1.62 -7.91
CA LYS A 104 -7.48 0.76 -8.81
C LYS A 104 -6.66 0.14 -9.94
N PHE A 105 -5.39 0.52 -10.06
CA PHE A 105 -4.52 0.13 -11.16
C PHE A 105 -3.97 -1.31 -11.04
N HIS A 106 -4.09 -1.94 -9.88
CA HIS A 106 -3.68 -3.32 -9.66
C HIS A 106 -4.61 -4.05 -8.68
N SER A 107 -4.50 -5.38 -8.60
CA SER A 107 -5.26 -6.24 -7.68
C SER A 107 -5.13 -5.72 -6.24
N PRO A 108 -6.23 -5.66 -5.46
CA PRO A 108 -6.31 -4.89 -4.23
C PRO A 108 -5.43 -5.37 -3.07
N ASP A 109 -4.88 -6.58 -3.14
CA ASP A 109 -4.29 -7.22 -1.95
C ASP A 109 -2.87 -6.76 -1.61
N ASN A 110 -2.12 -6.19 -2.58
CA ASN A 110 -0.71 -5.83 -2.42
C ASN A 110 -0.40 -4.34 -2.70
N VAL A 111 -1.42 -3.48 -2.72
CA VAL A 111 -1.27 -2.04 -2.96
C VAL A 111 -1.55 -1.26 -1.68
N GLU A 112 -0.53 -0.60 -1.14
CA GLU A 112 -0.67 0.30 -0.01
C GLU A 112 -0.84 1.74 -0.54
N ASP A 113 -2.04 2.30 -0.37
CA ASP A 113 -2.33 3.69 -0.74
C ASP A 113 -1.99 4.62 0.41
N PHE A 114 -0.91 5.38 0.24
CA PHE A 114 -0.46 6.35 1.24
C PHE A 114 -1.42 7.52 1.43
N ALA A 115 -2.43 7.70 0.57
CA ALA A 115 -3.49 8.67 0.84
C ALA A 115 -4.34 8.31 2.09
N LYS A 116 -4.30 7.04 2.53
CA LYS A 116 -4.95 6.56 3.77
C LYS A 116 -4.14 6.85 5.03
N VAL A 117 -2.84 7.12 4.89
CA VAL A 117 -1.95 7.61 5.94
C VAL A 117 -2.02 9.15 5.94
N ARG A 118 -1.81 9.83 7.09
CA ARG A 118 -1.65 11.29 7.12
C ARG A 118 -0.33 11.69 6.45
N CYS A 119 -0.26 11.51 5.13
CA CYS A 119 0.87 11.87 4.30
C CYS A 119 0.80 13.39 4.03
N PRO A 120 1.76 14.21 4.51
CA PRO A 120 1.80 15.65 4.27
C PRO A 120 1.85 16.00 2.78
N ILE A 121 2.34 15.07 1.95
CA ILE A 121 2.32 15.19 0.50
C ILE A 121 0.89 15.33 -0.03
N ARG A 122 -0.13 14.74 0.62
CA ARG A 122 -1.53 14.88 0.22
C ARG A 122 -1.99 16.34 0.24
N GLU A 123 -1.59 17.12 1.25
CA GLU A 123 -1.88 18.55 1.31
C GLU A 123 -1.15 19.32 0.20
N PHE A 124 0.09 18.92 -0.09
CA PHE A 124 0.89 19.51 -1.16
C PHE A 124 0.28 19.24 -2.56
N TYR A 125 -0.21 18.02 -2.80
CA TYR A 125 -0.84 17.63 -4.07
C TYR A 125 -2.24 18.22 -4.24
N SER A 126 -3.02 18.36 -3.16
CA SER A 126 -4.32 19.02 -3.22
C SER A 126 -4.22 20.51 -3.61
N LYS A 127 -3.06 21.14 -3.37
CA LYS A 127 -2.81 22.57 -3.64
C LYS A 127 -2.17 22.84 -5.00
N ARG A 128 -1.50 21.87 -5.64
CA ARG A 128 -0.93 22.03 -6.98
C ARG A 128 -1.98 21.79 -8.05
N ARG A 129 -2.52 22.89 -8.59
CA ARG A 129 -3.48 22.88 -9.72
C ARG A 129 -2.87 22.55 -11.08
N ARG A 130 -1.54 22.43 -11.23
CA ARG A 130 -0.90 22.32 -12.56
C ARG A 130 0.41 21.53 -12.53
N PHE A 131 0.58 20.66 -13.53
CA PHE A 131 1.82 20.02 -14.00
C PHE A 131 2.72 19.40 -12.93
N ALA A 132 2.46 18.14 -12.57
CA ALA A 132 3.45 17.34 -11.88
C ALA A 132 3.67 16.05 -12.67
N CYS A 133 4.87 15.94 -13.26
CA CYS A 133 5.26 14.73 -13.98
C CYS A 133 5.43 13.57 -12.98
N ALA A 134 5.16 12.36 -13.45
CA ALA A 134 5.18 11.15 -12.62
C ALA A 134 6.55 10.96 -11.96
N PHE A 135 7.63 11.34 -12.64
CA PHE A 135 8.98 11.32 -12.06
C PHE A 135 9.11 12.18 -10.80
N GLN A 136 8.75 13.46 -10.88
CA GLN A 136 8.84 14.38 -9.74
C GLN A 136 7.96 13.91 -8.58
N ASN A 137 6.78 13.38 -8.91
CA ASN A 137 5.86 12.87 -7.91
C ASN A 137 6.42 11.67 -7.16
N ALA A 138 6.90 10.67 -7.89
CA ALA A 138 7.54 9.50 -7.31
C ALA A 138 8.77 9.87 -6.48
N GLN A 139 9.58 10.85 -6.92
CA GLN A 139 10.73 11.34 -6.14
C GLN A 139 10.28 12.01 -4.83
N GLN A 140 9.23 12.84 -4.85
CA GLN A 140 8.70 13.42 -3.60
C GLN A 140 8.16 12.33 -2.68
N LEU A 141 7.43 11.36 -3.24
CA LEU A 141 6.92 10.23 -2.48
C LEU A 141 8.04 9.38 -1.89
N LYS A 142 9.14 9.18 -2.62
CA LYS A 142 10.37 8.57 -2.12
C LYS A 142 10.96 9.34 -0.95
N HIS A 143 11.12 10.66 -1.04
CA HIS A 143 11.69 11.43 0.08
C HIS A 143 10.83 11.28 1.33
N TRP A 144 9.51 11.45 1.19
CA TRP A 144 8.60 11.21 2.31
C TRP A 144 8.63 9.77 2.81
N PHE A 145 8.66 8.80 1.89
CA PHE A 145 8.81 7.40 2.26
C PHE A 145 10.08 7.23 3.08
N MET A 146 11.22 7.79 2.67
CA MET A 146 12.47 7.69 3.42
C MET A 146 12.39 8.36 4.79
N ASP A 147 11.89 9.60 4.85
CA ASP A 147 11.84 10.40 6.08
C ASP A 147 10.91 9.80 7.15
N TYR A 148 9.81 9.17 6.72
CA TYR A 148 8.77 8.68 7.63
C TYR A 148 8.71 7.16 7.75
N TRP A 149 9.13 6.43 6.71
CA TRP A 149 8.98 4.98 6.61
C TRP A 149 10.34 4.26 6.45
N GLY A 150 11.26 4.83 5.67
CA GLY A 150 12.54 4.26 5.27
C GLY A 150 13.64 4.32 6.33
N VAL A 151 13.53 5.22 7.31
CA VAL A 151 14.40 5.24 8.49
C VAL A 151 14.23 3.94 9.28
N LYS A 152 15.35 3.31 9.67
CA LYS A 152 15.41 2.11 10.53
C LYS A 152 14.33 2.22 11.61
N PRO A 153 13.35 1.30 11.62
CA PRO A 153 12.27 1.39 12.59
C PRO A 153 12.85 1.28 14.00
N SER A 154 12.35 2.14 14.89
CA SER A 154 12.66 2.15 16.32
C SER A 154 11.37 1.99 17.10
N TYR A 155 11.47 1.64 18.38
CA TYR A 155 10.31 1.55 19.26
C TYR A 155 9.56 2.90 19.31
N GLU A 156 10.27 4.01 19.51
CA GLU A 156 9.69 5.36 19.63
C GLU A 156 8.95 5.77 18.35
N LYS A 157 9.57 5.54 17.20
CA LYS A 157 8.96 5.81 15.89
C LYS A 157 7.70 4.97 15.68
N SER A 158 7.77 3.69 16.00
CA SER A 158 6.65 2.75 15.82
C SER A 158 5.47 3.10 16.73
N VAL A 159 5.74 3.55 17.95
CA VAL A 159 4.72 4.08 18.87
C VAL A 159 4.07 5.35 18.31
N GLN A 160 4.85 6.28 17.76
CA GLN A 160 4.30 7.49 17.13
C GLN A 160 3.41 7.15 15.92
N ILE A 161 3.85 6.23 15.05
CA ILE A 161 3.06 5.75 13.92
C ILE A 161 1.77 5.10 14.42
N PHE A 162 1.83 4.26 15.46
CA PHE A 162 0.63 3.67 16.06
C PHE A 162 -0.34 4.75 16.54
N TYR A 163 0.11 5.79 17.25
CA TYR A 163 -0.78 6.87 17.69
C TYR A 163 -1.38 7.67 16.54
N GLN A 164 -0.67 7.82 15.42
CA GLN A 164 -1.20 8.50 14.24
C GLN A 164 -2.26 7.67 13.50
N LEU A 165 -2.09 6.34 13.47
CA LEU A 165 -2.97 5.43 12.72
C LEU A 165 -4.10 4.82 13.57
N ALA A 166 -3.87 4.72 14.89
CA ALA A 166 -4.68 4.03 15.90
C ALA A 166 -5.04 2.58 15.54
N ASP A 167 -4.27 1.93 14.65
CA ASP A 167 -4.62 0.66 14.05
C ASP A 167 -3.38 -0.10 13.54
N LEU A 168 -3.01 -1.19 14.21
CA LEU A 168 -1.92 -2.10 13.81
C LEU A 168 -2.14 -2.67 12.41
N ARG A 169 -3.38 -2.82 11.93
CA ARG A 169 -3.65 -3.38 10.60
C ARG A 169 -3.07 -2.49 9.50
N LYS A 170 -2.97 -1.19 9.77
CA LYS A 170 -2.41 -0.17 8.88
C LYS A 170 -0.91 0.03 9.05
N MET A 171 -0.30 -0.58 10.07
CA MET A 171 1.14 -0.51 10.28
C MET A 171 1.86 -1.52 9.40
N HIS A 172 3.09 -1.18 9.04
CA HIS A 172 3.98 -2.06 8.31
C HIS A 172 4.59 -3.12 9.25
N PRO A 173 4.81 -4.38 8.81
CA PRO A 173 5.36 -5.44 9.65
C PRO A 173 6.66 -5.06 10.40
N LEU A 174 7.53 -4.26 9.77
CA LEU A 174 8.79 -3.86 10.40
C LEU A 174 8.59 -2.90 11.59
N ASP A 175 7.63 -1.98 11.50
CA ASP A 175 7.30 -1.09 12.63
C ASP A 175 6.58 -1.88 13.73
N ILE A 176 5.71 -2.84 13.37
CA ILE A 176 5.08 -3.72 14.35
C ILE A 176 6.13 -4.56 15.09
N ALA A 177 7.15 -5.04 14.39
CA ALA A 177 8.24 -5.82 14.99
C ALA A 177 9.08 -5.01 16.01
N CYS A 178 9.04 -3.68 15.95
CA CYS A 178 9.70 -2.82 16.92
C CYS A 178 8.85 -2.55 18.17
N LEU A 179 7.56 -2.89 18.18
CA LEU A 179 6.70 -2.76 19.36
C LEU A 179 6.89 -3.96 20.29
N ASP A 180 6.97 -3.69 21.60
CA ASP A 180 7.01 -4.76 22.60
C ASP A 180 5.63 -5.37 22.86
N ASP A 181 5.63 -6.54 23.52
CA ASP A 181 4.42 -7.27 23.85
C ASP A 181 3.50 -6.47 24.79
N HIS A 182 4.07 -5.74 25.75
CA HIS A 182 3.32 -4.91 26.69
C HIS A 182 2.50 -3.83 25.97
N PHE A 183 3.10 -3.13 25.01
CA PHE A 183 2.44 -2.11 24.21
C PHE A 183 1.31 -2.71 23.36
N ILE A 184 1.60 -3.80 22.63
CA ILE A 184 0.61 -4.47 21.77
C ILE A 184 -0.58 -4.95 22.60
N LEU A 185 -0.33 -5.58 23.74
CA LEU A 185 -1.38 -6.09 24.65
C LEU A 185 -2.21 -4.96 25.27
N ARG A 186 -1.57 -3.84 25.60
CA ARG A 186 -2.25 -2.69 26.22
C ARG A 186 -3.13 -1.93 25.23
N PHE A 187 -2.64 -1.70 24.01
CA PHE A 187 -3.30 -0.77 23.08
C PHE A 187 -3.97 -1.43 21.89
N ALA A 188 -3.59 -2.66 21.54
CA ALA A 188 -4.00 -3.29 20.28
C ALA A 188 -4.33 -4.79 20.38
N LYS A 189 -4.59 -5.32 21.58
CA LYS A 189 -4.91 -6.74 21.80
C LYS A 189 -6.00 -7.30 20.87
N ASN A 190 -7.04 -6.50 20.60
CA ASN A 190 -8.17 -6.92 19.75
C ASN A 190 -7.81 -6.99 18.25
N GLN A 191 -6.62 -6.54 17.86
CA GLN A 191 -6.17 -6.49 16.48
C GLN A 191 -5.17 -7.62 16.18
N ILE A 192 -4.63 -8.30 17.20
CA ILE A 192 -3.58 -9.34 17.10
C ILE A 192 -3.91 -10.40 16.05
N CYS A 193 -5.15 -10.89 16.03
CA CYS A 193 -5.59 -11.90 15.06
C CYS A 193 -5.50 -11.42 13.61
N HIS A 194 -5.93 -10.18 13.38
CA HIS A 194 -5.98 -9.59 12.04
C HIS A 194 -4.57 -9.30 11.50
N VAL A 195 -3.61 -9.06 12.39
CA VAL A 195 -2.22 -8.74 12.03
C VAL A 195 -1.26 -9.89 12.28
N TRP A 196 -1.75 -11.10 12.56
CA TRP A 196 -0.89 -12.24 12.93
C TRP A 196 0.21 -12.49 11.89
N HIS A 197 -0.15 -12.43 10.60
CA HIS A 197 0.78 -12.58 9.48
C HIS A 197 1.82 -11.45 9.35
N LYS A 198 1.62 -10.31 10.04
CA LYS A 198 2.54 -9.17 10.10
C LYS A 198 3.46 -9.19 11.33
N LEU A 199 3.16 -10.00 12.35
CA LEU A 199 3.97 -10.06 13.58
C LEU A 199 5.33 -10.71 13.30
N SER A 200 6.37 -10.27 14.01
CA SER A 200 7.68 -10.95 13.99
C SER A 200 7.59 -12.36 14.55
N ILE A 201 8.55 -13.22 14.19
CA ILE A 201 8.60 -14.61 14.70
C ILE A 201 8.65 -14.62 16.24
N ASP A 202 9.43 -13.70 16.83
CA ASP A 202 9.54 -13.57 18.29
C ASP A 202 8.20 -13.22 18.94
N LEU A 203 7.43 -12.30 18.35
CA LEU A 203 6.09 -11.94 18.83
C LEU A 203 5.07 -13.05 18.61
N GLN A 204 5.18 -13.81 17.51
CA GLN A 204 4.30 -14.95 17.23
C GLN A 204 4.53 -16.11 18.22
N ASN A 205 5.75 -16.25 18.74
CA ASN A 205 6.12 -17.27 19.73
C ASN A 205 5.91 -16.80 21.19
N ASN A 206 5.54 -15.53 21.41
CA ASN A 206 5.27 -15.02 22.75
C ASN A 206 3.93 -15.58 23.28
N GLU A 207 3.99 -16.36 24.36
CA GLU A 207 2.82 -17.01 24.97
C GLU A 207 1.69 -16.02 25.30
N LYS A 208 2.03 -14.85 25.85
CA LYS A 208 1.04 -13.82 26.20
C LYS A 208 0.33 -13.27 24.97
N ILE A 209 0.99 -13.21 23.82
CA ILE A 209 0.42 -12.74 22.56
C ILE A 209 -0.44 -13.83 21.92
N MET A 210 0.01 -15.10 21.97
CA MET A 210 -0.75 -16.25 21.47
C MET A 210 -2.11 -16.38 22.13
N ASP A 211 -2.20 -16.10 23.44
CA ASP A 211 -3.43 -16.11 24.22
C ASP A 211 -4.55 -15.27 23.60
N TYR A 212 -4.21 -14.23 22.83
CA TYR A 212 -5.15 -13.32 22.17
C TYR A 212 -5.41 -13.68 20.70
N LYS A 213 -4.99 -14.87 20.24
CA LYS A 213 -5.51 -15.45 19.01
C LYS A 213 -6.95 -15.89 19.22
N PHE A 214 -7.76 -15.83 18.16
CA PHE A 214 -9.10 -16.41 18.18
C PHE A 214 -8.99 -17.93 18.31
N CYS A 215 -9.91 -18.52 19.07
CA CYS A 215 -10.00 -19.96 19.16
C CYS A 215 -10.45 -20.57 17.82
N VAL A 216 -9.59 -21.36 17.18
CA VAL A 216 -9.85 -21.98 15.86
C VAL A 216 -11.06 -22.94 15.89
N LYS A 217 -11.37 -23.52 17.05
CA LYS A 217 -12.53 -24.42 17.23
C LYS A 217 -13.86 -23.65 17.18
N HIS A 218 -13.95 -22.54 17.91
CA HIS A 218 -15.12 -21.65 17.91
C HIS A 218 -15.23 -20.78 16.64
N HIS A 219 -14.12 -20.61 15.92
CA HIS A 219 -14.11 -19.96 14.60
C HIS A 219 -14.64 -20.88 13.47
N LYS A 220 -14.53 -22.21 13.61
CA LYS A 220 -15.00 -23.18 12.60
C LYS A 220 -16.40 -23.71 12.85
N GLY A 221 -16.77 -23.94 14.11
CA GLY A 221 -18.14 -24.27 14.48
C GLY A 221 -18.85 -22.98 14.84
N GLY A 222 -19.74 -22.49 13.97
CA GLY A 222 -20.58 -21.33 14.28
C GLY A 222 -21.16 -21.50 15.68
N CYS A 223 -20.63 -20.75 16.64
CA CYS A 223 -21.18 -20.73 17.98
C CYS A 223 -22.55 -20.08 17.88
N VAL A 224 -23.55 -20.93 18.08
CA VAL A 224 -24.97 -20.61 18.19
C VAL A 224 -25.14 -19.55 19.28
N ASP A 225 -25.86 -18.49 18.93
CA ASP A 225 -26.52 -17.50 19.80
C ASP A 225 -25.76 -17.07 21.06
N TRP A 226 -24.98 -16.01 20.91
CA TRP A 226 -24.85 -14.99 21.96
C TRP A 226 -25.44 -13.69 21.41
N ASP A 227 -26.76 -13.64 21.41
CA ASP A 227 -27.50 -12.39 21.26
C ASP A 227 -27.26 -11.55 22.51
N ILE A 228 -26.54 -10.44 22.35
CA ILE A 228 -26.77 -9.11 22.93
C ILE A 228 -25.73 -8.18 22.28
N SER A 229 -26.19 -7.27 21.41
CA SER A 229 -25.47 -6.09 20.90
C SER A 229 -24.39 -6.26 19.82
N GLY A 230 -24.63 -7.04 18.76
CA GLY A 230 -24.12 -6.72 17.41
C GLY A 230 -22.59 -6.66 17.18
N ILE A 231 -21.76 -7.16 18.09
CA ILE A 231 -20.30 -7.30 17.89
C ILE A 231 -19.97 -8.78 18.05
N TYR A 232 -19.58 -9.45 16.96
CA TYR A 232 -19.08 -10.83 17.01
C TYR A 232 -17.74 -10.84 17.74
N ILE A 233 -17.76 -11.08 19.05
CA ILE A 233 -16.56 -11.25 19.88
C ILE A 233 -16.28 -12.75 19.95
N TYR A 234 -15.40 -13.24 19.08
CA TYR A 234 -14.89 -14.60 19.21
C TYR A 234 -14.07 -14.71 20.50
N PRO A 235 -14.22 -15.78 21.30
CA PRO A 235 -13.41 -15.96 22.50
C PRO A 235 -11.94 -16.09 22.12
N TYR A 236 -11.08 -15.37 22.85
CA TYR A 236 -9.64 -15.55 22.79
C TYR A 236 -9.27 -16.94 23.31
N GLN A 237 -8.10 -17.45 22.91
CA GLN A 237 -7.62 -18.76 23.37
C GLN A 237 -7.58 -18.85 24.90
N LYS A 238 -7.13 -17.79 25.58
CA LYS A 238 -7.12 -17.73 27.05
C LYS A 238 -8.51 -17.76 27.72
N ASP A 239 -9.55 -17.31 27.02
CA ASP A 239 -10.92 -17.22 27.54
C ASP A 239 -11.75 -18.46 27.16
N CYS A 240 -11.11 -19.44 26.50
CA CYS A 240 -11.71 -20.70 26.09
C CYS A 240 -11.73 -21.71 27.26
N TYR A 241 -12.73 -21.58 28.14
CA TYR A 241 -12.90 -22.41 29.36
C TYR A 241 -12.98 -23.94 29.12
N THR A 242 -13.18 -24.41 27.89
CA THR A 242 -13.25 -25.84 27.56
C THR A 242 -11.89 -26.53 27.39
N PHE A 243 -10.76 -25.85 27.59
CA PHE A 243 -9.43 -26.47 27.40
C PHE A 243 -8.58 -26.63 28.68
N ASN A 244 -8.82 -25.89 29.76
CA ASN A 244 -8.06 -26.06 31.01
C ASN A 244 -8.50 -27.27 31.86
N SER A 245 -9.37 -28.14 31.34
CA SER A 245 -9.82 -29.35 32.04
C SER A 245 -9.24 -30.64 31.50
N ASN A 246 -8.30 -30.64 30.55
CA ASN A 246 -7.56 -31.85 30.18
C ASN A 246 -6.19 -31.56 29.52
N LYS A 247 -5.13 -31.72 30.34
CA LYS A 247 -3.70 -31.89 30.03
C LYS A 247 -2.84 -30.66 29.76
#